data_AF-A0A9R1BRU2-F1
#
_entry.id   AF-A0A9R1BRU2-F1
#
_cell.length_a   1.000
_cell.length_b   1.000
_cell.length_c   1.000
_cell.angle_alpha   90.00
_cell.angle_beta   90.00
_cell.angle_gamma   90.00
#
_symmetry.space_group_name_H-M   'P 1'
#
loop_
_entity.id
_entity.type
_entity.pdbx_description
1 polymer ?
#
loop_
_entity_poly.entity_id
_entity_poly.type
_entity_poly.pdbx_seq_one_letter_code
_entity_poly.pdbx_strand_id
1 'polypeptide(L)'
;MSSSDDESPPGECGWCHDDQDLCDRPHLDDDRRFSIKLEETFDVETLIPCHARRCVLERMDFEDHENFETKKIHLRTHHDVDFKVNLYNAESVTHFGRKNWEAFCKMYGFDEGMLVIMDLGDPEIEQGNMDIWVLVDRPSVLPLSYFDCSNNMRNMVDKTHYTDGSELTYQEKIHLVEFCTDIENYNIYNQTPQHYGQYVPLVHVLNYDNYHGDILRIPEDCVPHLMYQNGSLRVLNIYPGHPTNLNSSYRISQRSGDMLISKWKKCMDIRKEVLGSKRMRSARIEDMMISILHNGESGSILFYVILP
;
A
#
# COMPACT_ATOMS: atom_id res chain seq x y z
N MET A 1 57.03 -8.31 34.20
CA MET A 1 55.67 -8.68 33.74
C MET A 1 54.95 -7.39 33.46
N SER A 2 54.61 -7.16 32.20
CA SER A 2 53.82 -6.01 31.74
C SER A 2 52.90 -6.56 30.66
N SER A 3 51.74 -7.05 31.10
CA SER A 3 50.60 -7.38 30.24
C SER A 3 49.68 -6.17 30.25
N SER A 4 49.51 -5.54 29.10
CA SER A 4 48.53 -4.46 28.88
C SER A 4 47.70 -4.84 27.66
N ASP A 5 46.92 -5.91 27.85
CA ASP A 5 45.90 -6.34 26.91
C ASP A 5 44.61 -5.57 27.22
N ASP A 6 44.59 -4.27 26.89
CA ASP A 6 43.37 -3.45 26.86
C ASP A 6 42.76 -3.50 25.44
N GLU A 7 42.38 -4.71 25.00
CA GLU A 7 41.42 -4.83 23.90
C GLU A 7 40.05 -4.39 24.42
N SER A 8 39.75 -3.11 24.20
CA SER A 8 38.36 -2.63 24.27
C SER A 8 37.56 -3.40 23.22
N PRO A 9 36.35 -3.90 23.53
CA PRO A 9 35.49 -4.47 22.49
C PRO A 9 35.22 -3.40 21.42
N PRO A 10 35.11 -3.78 20.13
CA PRO A 10 34.87 -2.82 19.05
C PRO A 10 33.64 -1.98 19.37
N GLY A 11 33.82 -0.66 19.32
CA GLY A 11 32.79 0.29 19.70
C GLY A 11 31.81 0.48 18.55
N GLU A 12 30.52 0.32 18.83
CA GLU A 12 29.44 0.67 17.92
C GLU A 12 29.65 2.09 17.36
N CYS A 13 29.70 2.23 16.04
CA CYS A 13 29.95 3.53 15.42
C CYS A 13 28.75 4.46 15.64
N GLY A 14 28.94 5.56 16.38
CA GLY A 14 27.88 6.54 16.70
C GLY A 14 27.26 7.31 15.52
N TRP A 15 27.61 6.97 14.27
CA TRP A 15 26.98 7.44 13.03
C TRP A 15 26.33 6.33 12.21
N CYS A 16 26.91 5.14 12.30
CA CYS A 16 26.75 4.03 11.35
C CYS A 16 26.14 2.79 12.06
N HIS A 17 25.93 2.89 13.39
CA HIS A 17 25.39 1.90 14.34
C HIS A 17 25.91 0.47 14.14
N ASP A 18 27.09 0.39 13.54
CA ASP A 18 27.80 -0.82 13.17
C ASP A 18 28.78 -1.18 14.28
N ASP A 19 28.63 -2.40 14.79
CA ASP A 19 29.43 -3.00 15.87
C ASP A 19 30.62 -3.83 15.35
N GLN A 20 30.79 -3.91 14.02
CA GLN A 20 31.79 -4.75 13.37
C GLN A 20 33.12 -4.03 13.06
N ASP A 21 33.27 -2.78 13.51
CA ASP A 21 34.46 -1.92 13.30
C ASP A 21 34.72 -1.58 11.81
N LEU A 22 33.69 -1.66 10.97
CA LEU A 22 33.85 -1.55 9.51
C LEU A 22 33.74 -0.13 8.96
N CYS A 23 33.20 0.82 9.73
CA CYS A 23 33.08 2.23 9.29
C CYS A 23 34.47 2.88 9.04
N ASP A 24 35.58 2.25 9.44
CA ASP A 24 36.97 2.65 9.21
C ASP A 24 37.47 2.42 7.76
N ARG A 25 36.80 1.54 6.98
CA ARG A 25 37.12 1.30 5.57
C ARG A 25 35.88 1.08 4.71
N PRO A 26 35.77 1.74 3.55
CA PRO A 26 34.77 1.38 2.56
C PRO A 26 34.91 -0.08 2.18
N HIS A 27 33.84 -0.85 2.35
CA HIS A 27 33.77 -2.25 1.95
C HIS A 27 32.31 -2.58 1.63
N LEU A 28 32.13 -3.56 0.76
CA LEU A 28 30.84 -4.06 0.33
C LEU A 28 30.93 -5.59 0.24
N ASP A 29 29.83 -6.29 0.50
CA ASP A 29 29.72 -7.72 0.22
C ASP A 29 29.68 -7.97 -1.29
N ASP A 30 30.39 -8.99 -1.77
CA ASP A 30 30.73 -9.18 -3.20
C ASP A 30 31.24 -7.90 -3.93
N ASP A 31 31.89 -6.95 -3.24
CA ASP A 31 32.29 -5.63 -3.78
C ASP A 31 31.14 -4.76 -4.33
N ARG A 32 29.86 -5.08 -4.01
CA ARG A 32 28.67 -4.38 -4.56
C ARG A 32 27.49 -4.22 -3.61
N ARG A 33 27.43 -4.97 -2.51
CA ARG A 33 26.29 -5.01 -1.58
C ARG A 33 26.57 -4.40 -0.23
N PHE A 34 25.55 -3.83 0.37
CA PHE A 34 25.52 -3.46 1.77
C PHE A 34 24.14 -3.72 2.34
N SER A 35 24.03 -3.77 3.67
CA SER A 35 22.74 -4.00 4.33
C SER A 35 22.38 -2.84 5.23
N ILE A 36 21.09 -2.51 5.28
CA ILE A 36 20.52 -1.52 6.19
C ILE A 36 19.58 -2.24 7.15
N LYS A 37 19.81 -2.09 8.45
CA LYS A 37 18.84 -2.52 9.46
C LYS A 37 17.81 -1.41 9.64
N LEU A 38 16.52 -1.75 9.63
CA LEU A 38 15.45 -0.78 9.81
C LEU A 38 15.23 -0.49 11.30
N GLU A 39 15.20 0.78 11.69
CA GLU A 39 15.05 1.22 13.08
C GLU A 39 13.59 1.55 13.45
N GLU A 40 13.31 1.52 14.76
CA GLU A 40 12.02 1.35 15.47
C GLU A 40 10.83 2.26 15.09
N THR A 41 10.99 3.22 14.16
CA THR A 41 9.95 4.23 13.90
C THR A 41 9.75 4.65 12.44
N PHE A 42 10.74 4.50 11.55
CA PHE A 42 10.80 5.25 10.28
C PHE A 42 10.62 6.79 10.45
N ASP A 43 10.66 7.30 11.68
CA ASP A 43 10.52 8.73 12.01
C ASP A 43 11.86 9.47 11.84
N VAL A 44 12.96 8.73 11.93
CA VAL A 44 14.33 9.19 11.71
C VAL A 44 14.72 8.94 10.24
N GLU A 45 15.62 9.75 9.71
CA GLU A 45 16.16 9.59 8.35
C GLU A 45 16.96 8.27 8.26
N THR A 46 16.66 7.42 7.28
CA THR A 46 17.38 6.15 7.13
C THR A 46 18.74 6.38 6.48
N LEU A 47 19.77 6.24 7.31
CA LEU A 47 21.16 6.50 6.96
C LEU A 47 21.73 5.40 6.05
N ILE A 48 22.64 5.80 5.15
CA ILE A 48 23.54 4.90 4.47
C ILE A 48 24.70 4.57 5.43
N PRO A 49 25.02 3.29 5.71
CA PRO A 49 26.13 2.94 6.58
C PRO A 49 27.45 3.57 6.11
N CYS A 50 28.30 4.05 7.02
CA CYS A 50 29.54 4.76 6.66
C CYS A 50 30.47 3.91 5.78
N HIS A 51 30.50 2.58 5.99
CA HIS A 51 31.27 1.66 5.16
C HIS A 51 30.77 1.56 3.71
N ALA A 52 29.48 1.81 3.45
CA ALA A 52 28.89 1.81 2.12
C ALA A 52 28.85 3.21 1.49
N ARG A 53 28.80 4.26 2.33
CA ARG A 53 28.58 5.67 1.96
C ARG A 53 29.39 6.10 0.74
N ARG A 54 30.71 5.90 0.77
CA ARG A 54 31.61 6.31 -0.31
C ARG A 54 31.25 5.66 -1.64
N CYS A 55 31.03 4.34 -1.65
CA CYS A 55 30.69 3.59 -2.85
C CYS A 55 29.31 4.01 -3.39
N VAL A 56 28.34 4.30 -2.50
CA VAL A 56 27.03 4.85 -2.90
C VAL A 56 27.18 6.22 -3.57
N LEU A 57 27.96 7.14 -2.98
CA LEU A 57 28.15 8.49 -3.54
C LEU A 57 28.87 8.45 -4.90
N GLU A 58 29.96 7.68 -5.02
CA GLU A 58 30.69 7.48 -6.27
C GLU A 58 29.79 6.85 -7.35
N ARG A 59 29.00 5.82 -7.00
CA ARG A 59 28.10 5.12 -7.93
C ARG A 59 26.88 5.94 -8.36
N MET A 60 26.40 6.83 -7.48
CA MET A 60 25.34 7.79 -7.77
C MET A 60 25.88 9.12 -8.32
N ASP A 61 27.18 9.20 -8.64
CA ASP A 61 27.83 10.31 -9.36
C ASP A 61 27.83 11.66 -8.58
N PHE A 62 27.79 11.64 -7.24
CA PHE A 62 27.81 12.87 -6.43
C PHE A 62 29.12 13.65 -6.64
N GLU A 63 29.04 14.98 -6.79
CA GLU A 63 30.20 15.80 -7.19
C GLU A 63 31.20 15.99 -6.05
N ASP A 64 30.71 16.09 -4.81
CA ASP A 64 31.51 16.27 -3.60
C ASP A 64 30.88 15.47 -2.46
N HIS A 65 31.69 14.66 -1.78
CA HIS A 65 31.22 13.81 -0.70
C HIS A 65 30.89 14.57 0.60
N GLU A 66 31.33 15.81 0.78
CA GLU A 66 31.09 16.57 2.03
C GLU A 66 30.19 17.80 1.86
N ASN A 67 29.82 18.17 0.64
CA ASN A 67 28.84 19.23 0.39
C ASN A 67 27.39 18.73 0.46
N PHE A 68 26.47 19.66 0.74
CA PHE A 68 25.04 19.39 0.63
C PHE A 68 24.63 19.21 -0.84
N GLU A 69 24.21 18.00 -1.19
CA GLU A 69 23.66 17.66 -2.51
C GLU A 69 22.41 16.79 -2.33
N THR A 70 21.46 16.88 -3.26
CA THR A 70 20.28 16.00 -3.30
C THR A 70 20.10 15.45 -4.70
N LYS A 71 20.27 14.14 -4.87
CA LYS A 71 19.96 13.44 -6.13
C LYS A 71 18.64 12.68 -6.03
N LYS A 72 18.03 12.46 -7.20
CA LYS A 72 16.84 11.62 -7.35
C LYS A 72 17.27 10.34 -8.04
N ILE A 73 17.19 9.23 -7.32
CA ILE A 73 17.65 7.92 -7.74
C ILE A 73 16.46 6.94 -7.78
N HIS A 74 16.64 5.79 -8.41
CA HIS A 74 15.62 4.74 -8.44
C HIS A 74 16.03 3.55 -7.58
N LEU A 75 15.12 3.12 -6.71
CA LEU A 75 15.18 1.83 -6.06
C LEU A 75 14.48 0.82 -6.96
N ARG A 76 15.23 -0.17 -7.45
CA ARG A 76 14.72 -1.23 -8.32
C ARG A 76 14.64 -2.54 -7.58
N THR A 77 13.70 -3.39 -7.97
CA THR A 77 13.53 -4.72 -7.36
C THR A 77 13.35 -5.77 -8.45
N HIS A 78 13.62 -7.03 -8.11
CA HIS A 78 13.43 -8.14 -9.04
C HIS A 78 11.95 -8.40 -9.41
N HIS A 79 11.00 -7.69 -8.80
CA HIS A 79 9.57 -7.71 -9.10
C HIS A 79 9.14 -6.62 -10.11
N ASP A 80 10.07 -6.10 -10.93
CA ASP A 80 9.85 -5.01 -11.90
C ASP A 80 9.33 -3.69 -11.29
N VAL A 81 9.45 -3.50 -9.97
CA VAL A 81 9.15 -2.22 -9.32
C VAL A 81 10.33 -1.27 -9.49
N ASP A 82 10.08 -0.11 -10.07
CA ASP A 82 10.98 1.05 -10.15
C ASP A 82 10.38 2.16 -9.28
N PHE A 83 11.05 2.48 -8.17
CA PHE A 83 10.54 3.40 -7.15
C PHE A 83 11.49 4.58 -6.91
N LYS A 84 10.98 5.79 -7.07
CA LYS A 84 11.81 7.00 -7.01
C LYS A 84 12.00 7.52 -5.59
N VAL A 85 13.26 7.67 -5.17
CA VAL A 85 13.62 8.25 -3.87
C VAL A 85 14.56 9.44 -4.05
N ASN A 86 14.55 10.34 -3.07
CA ASN A 86 15.62 11.33 -2.92
C ASN A 86 16.73 10.69 -2.08
N LEU A 87 17.98 10.85 -2.49
CA LEU A 87 19.16 10.58 -1.68
C LEU A 87 19.81 11.92 -1.35
N TYR A 88 19.96 12.20 -0.06
CA TYR A 88 20.56 13.42 0.46
C TYR A 88 21.98 13.12 0.93
N ASN A 89 22.92 13.98 0.54
CA ASN A 89 24.27 14.00 1.09
C ASN A 89 24.52 15.32 1.83
N ALA A 90 25.29 15.27 2.91
CA ALA A 90 25.85 16.39 3.63
C ALA A 90 27.17 15.96 4.30
N GLU A 91 27.85 16.87 5.01
CA GLU A 91 29.07 16.57 5.76
C GLU A 91 28.88 15.34 6.68
N SER A 92 29.73 14.33 6.49
CA SER A 92 29.75 13.04 7.21
C SER A 92 28.49 12.16 7.13
N VAL A 93 27.40 12.57 6.45
CA VAL A 93 26.12 11.83 6.45
C VAL A 93 25.50 11.73 5.06
N THR A 94 24.89 10.58 4.77
CA THR A 94 24.09 10.35 3.56
C THR A 94 22.87 9.54 3.95
N HIS A 95 21.67 9.91 3.49
CA HIS A 95 20.43 9.27 3.91
C HIS A 95 19.32 9.32 2.84
N PHE A 96 18.38 8.37 2.91
CA PHE A 96 17.18 8.42 2.08
C PHE A 96 16.16 9.43 2.58
N GLY A 97 15.51 10.12 1.65
CA GLY A 97 14.42 11.05 1.95
C GLY A 97 13.23 10.36 2.60
N ARG A 98 13.02 10.62 3.90
CA ARG A 98 12.04 9.95 4.77
C ARG A 98 10.72 9.59 4.08
N LYS A 99 10.00 10.56 3.48
CA LYS A 99 8.68 10.30 2.85
C LYS A 99 8.69 9.29 1.71
N ASN A 100 9.74 9.26 0.89
CA ASN A 100 9.86 8.33 -0.22
C ASN A 100 10.32 6.96 0.27
N TRP A 101 11.21 6.94 1.27
CA TRP A 101 11.69 5.70 1.89
C TRP A 101 10.62 4.98 2.71
N GLU A 102 9.89 5.72 3.56
CA GLU A 102 8.73 5.23 4.32
C GLU A 102 7.66 4.63 3.40
N ALA A 103 7.40 5.29 2.26
CA ALA A 103 6.52 4.76 1.22
C ALA A 103 7.03 3.45 0.62
N PHE A 104 8.33 3.33 0.31
CA PHE A 104 8.93 2.09 -0.18
C PHE A 104 8.88 0.96 0.87
N CYS A 105 9.13 1.26 2.15
CA CYS A 105 9.03 0.28 3.23
C CYS A 105 7.59 -0.19 3.44
N LYS A 106 6.62 0.73 3.44
CA LYS A 106 5.18 0.40 3.48
C LYS A 106 4.74 -0.41 2.26
N MET A 107 5.33 -0.17 1.08
CA MET A 107 5.04 -0.92 -0.15
C MET A 107 5.42 -2.39 -0.03
N TYR A 108 6.54 -2.70 0.62
CA TYR A 108 7.01 -4.09 0.83
C TYR A 108 6.57 -4.71 2.16
N GLY A 109 5.92 -3.94 3.04
CA GLY A 109 5.53 -4.41 4.37
C GLY A 109 6.75 -4.73 5.23
N PHE A 110 7.77 -3.87 5.18
CA PHE A 110 8.93 -3.99 6.05
C PHE A 110 8.59 -3.45 7.45
N ASP A 111 8.95 -4.24 8.47
CA ASP A 111 8.87 -3.86 9.88
C ASP A 111 10.26 -3.43 10.39
N GLU A 112 10.28 -2.88 11.61
CA GLU A 112 11.53 -2.69 12.36
C GLU A 112 12.36 -3.98 12.42
N GLY A 113 13.69 -3.81 12.44
CA GLY A 113 14.64 -4.87 12.75
C GLY A 113 14.89 -5.82 11.58
N MET A 114 14.10 -5.70 10.51
CA MET A 114 14.42 -6.30 9.23
C MET A 114 15.72 -5.72 8.67
N LEU A 115 16.48 -6.60 8.01
CA LEU A 115 17.68 -6.25 7.25
C LEU A 115 17.30 -6.18 5.77
N VAL A 116 17.52 -5.01 5.15
CA VAL A 116 17.29 -4.76 3.74
C VAL A 116 18.65 -4.73 3.03
N ILE A 117 18.84 -5.65 2.08
CA ILE A 117 20.09 -5.72 1.30
C ILE A 117 19.96 -4.83 0.06
N MET A 118 20.94 -3.95 -0.11
CA MET A 118 21.12 -3.06 -1.24
C MET A 118 22.25 -3.61 -2.13
N ASP A 119 22.06 -3.60 -3.44
CA ASP A 119 23.03 -4.06 -4.45
C ASP A 119 23.24 -2.91 -5.46
N LEU A 120 24.47 -2.40 -5.54
CA LEU A 120 24.86 -1.29 -6.42
C LEU A 120 25.06 -1.72 -7.88
N GLY A 121 24.83 -3.00 -8.19
CA GLY A 121 25.14 -3.61 -9.47
C GLY A 121 26.62 -3.97 -9.59
N ASP A 122 26.94 -4.67 -10.67
CA ASP A 122 28.31 -5.06 -11.00
C ASP A 122 29.17 -3.80 -11.30
N PRO A 123 30.28 -3.56 -10.55
CA PRO A 123 31.13 -2.39 -10.75
C PRO A 123 31.95 -2.45 -12.05
N GLU A 124 32.09 -3.61 -12.70
CA GLU A 124 32.75 -3.72 -14.01
C GLU A 124 31.85 -3.29 -15.18
N ILE A 125 30.55 -3.09 -14.93
CA ILE A 125 29.56 -2.70 -15.94
C ILE A 125 29.22 -1.22 -15.78
N GLU A 126 29.54 -0.41 -16.79
CA GLU A 126 29.09 0.99 -16.91
C GLU A 126 27.55 1.05 -17.05
N GLN A 127 26.84 1.04 -15.92
CA GLN A 127 25.41 1.27 -15.87
C GLN A 127 25.14 2.78 -15.87
N GLY A 128 24.76 3.33 -17.02
CA GLY A 128 24.41 4.75 -17.19
C GLY A 128 23.15 5.23 -16.45
N ASN A 129 22.63 4.44 -15.51
CA ASN A 129 21.46 4.75 -14.69
C ASN A 129 21.86 4.77 -13.20
N MET A 130 21.39 5.79 -12.47
CA MET A 130 21.55 5.93 -11.01
C MET A 130 20.51 5.06 -10.27
N ASP A 131 20.65 3.74 -10.40
CA ASP A 131 19.74 2.76 -9.83
C ASP A 131 20.43 1.99 -8.68
N ILE A 132 19.73 1.76 -7.57
CA ILE A 132 20.12 0.82 -6.51
C ILE A 132 19.12 -0.33 -6.52
N TRP A 133 19.61 -1.57 -6.57
CA TRP A 133 18.74 -2.75 -6.46
C TRP A 133 18.49 -3.07 -4.99
N VAL A 134 17.22 -3.21 -4.62
CA VAL A 134 16.81 -3.69 -3.31
C VAL A 134 16.48 -5.17 -3.43
N LEU A 135 17.24 -6.01 -2.74
CA LEU A 135 17.04 -7.45 -2.74
C LEU A 135 15.93 -7.80 -1.76
N VAL A 136 14.72 -7.86 -2.30
CA VAL A 136 13.49 -8.34 -1.63
C VAL A 136 13.20 -9.77 -2.05
N ASP A 137 12.66 -10.60 -1.15
CA ASP A 137 12.25 -11.99 -1.46
C ASP A 137 10.73 -12.13 -1.73
N ARG A 138 9.94 -11.14 -1.31
CA ARG A 138 8.47 -11.17 -1.37
C ARG A 138 7.95 -10.06 -2.29
N PRO A 139 6.88 -10.30 -3.07
CA PRO A 139 6.26 -9.25 -3.86
C PRO A 139 5.70 -8.15 -2.96
N SER A 140 5.54 -6.95 -3.51
CA SER A 140 5.03 -5.80 -2.78
C SER A 140 3.61 -6.06 -2.23
N VAL A 141 3.40 -5.63 -0.99
CA VAL A 141 2.13 -5.73 -0.26
C VAL A 141 1.13 -4.70 -0.77
N LEU A 142 1.59 -3.57 -1.31
CA LEU A 142 0.78 -2.52 -1.92
C LEU A 142 1.23 -2.21 -3.36
N PRO A 143 0.32 -1.87 -4.28
CA PRO A 143 0.66 -1.47 -5.64
C PRO A 143 1.20 -0.04 -5.72
N LEU A 144 1.99 0.28 -6.74
CA LEU A 144 2.48 1.63 -6.99
C LEU A 144 1.36 2.69 -7.02
N SER A 145 0.21 2.36 -7.62
CA SER A 145 -0.97 3.23 -7.69
C SER A 145 -1.50 3.70 -6.34
N TYR A 146 -1.23 2.97 -5.25
CA TYR A 146 -1.55 3.42 -3.89
C TYR A 146 -0.75 4.67 -3.48
N PHE A 147 0.50 4.82 -3.96
CA PHE A 147 1.36 5.94 -3.60
C PHE A 147 1.14 7.19 -4.46
N ASP A 148 0.63 7.00 -5.68
CA ASP A 148 0.27 8.08 -6.61
C ASP A 148 -1.09 8.73 -6.28
N CYS A 149 -1.89 8.13 -5.38
CA CYS A 149 -3.26 8.56 -5.12
C CYS A 149 -3.44 9.54 -3.95
N SER A 150 -4.63 10.11 -3.83
CA SER A 150 -4.92 11.17 -2.86
C SER A 150 -4.82 10.69 -1.41
N ASN A 151 -4.58 11.62 -0.47
CA ASN A 151 -4.59 11.29 0.96
C ASN A 151 -5.95 10.70 1.42
N ASN A 152 -7.04 11.13 0.80
CA ASN A 152 -8.37 10.58 1.08
C ASN A 152 -8.45 9.12 0.65
N MET A 153 -8.02 8.82 -0.58
CA MET A 153 -8.01 7.46 -1.11
C MET A 153 -7.09 6.53 -0.31
N ARG A 154 -5.88 6.97 0.05
CA ARG A 154 -4.98 6.17 0.91
C ARG A 154 -5.63 5.83 2.25
N ASN A 155 -6.28 6.81 2.88
CA ASN A 155 -7.06 6.61 4.12
C ASN A 155 -8.30 5.70 3.93
N MET A 156 -8.89 5.61 2.73
CA MET A 156 -9.92 4.61 2.42
C MET A 156 -9.31 3.20 2.30
N VAL A 157 -8.23 3.04 1.52
CA VAL A 157 -7.56 1.75 1.30
C VAL A 157 -6.99 1.19 2.61
N ASP A 158 -6.34 2.03 3.42
CA ASP A 158 -5.82 1.67 4.75
C ASP A 158 -6.92 1.24 5.74
N LYS A 159 -8.18 1.62 5.50
CA LYS A 159 -9.35 1.26 6.31
C LYS A 159 -10.19 0.15 5.72
N THR A 160 -9.68 -0.56 4.71
CA THR A 160 -10.39 -1.69 4.10
C THR A 160 -10.60 -2.79 5.14
N HIS A 161 -11.87 -3.11 5.39
CA HIS A 161 -12.30 -4.26 6.17
C HIS A 161 -12.31 -5.50 5.26
N TYR A 162 -11.65 -6.56 5.70
CA TYR A 162 -11.59 -7.85 5.02
C TYR A 162 -12.37 -8.89 5.82
N THR A 163 -13.19 -9.70 5.14
CA THR A 163 -13.79 -10.89 5.75
C THR A 163 -12.85 -12.09 5.65
N ASP A 164 -13.06 -13.11 6.47
CA ASP A 164 -12.28 -14.36 6.41
C ASP A 164 -12.20 -14.92 4.98
N GLY A 165 -10.99 -15.16 4.49
CA GLY A 165 -10.74 -15.71 3.14
C GLY A 165 -10.90 -14.73 1.98
N SER A 166 -10.91 -13.41 2.24
CA SER A 166 -10.96 -12.37 1.21
C SER A 166 -9.65 -11.57 1.10
N GLU A 167 -8.50 -12.19 1.35
CA GLU A 167 -7.19 -11.58 1.15
C GLU A 167 -6.92 -11.30 -0.34
N LEU A 168 -6.71 -10.02 -0.69
CA LEU A 168 -6.46 -9.62 -2.08
C LEU A 168 -5.05 -9.99 -2.55
N THR A 169 -4.97 -10.56 -3.75
CA THR A 169 -3.74 -10.61 -4.55
C THR A 169 -3.27 -9.20 -4.95
N TYR A 170 -2.03 -9.09 -5.43
CA TYR A 170 -1.47 -7.82 -5.90
C TYR A 170 -2.33 -7.16 -7.00
N GLN A 171 -2.85 -7.94 -7.95
CA GLN A 171 -3.70 -7.42 -9.03
C GLN A 171 -5.06 -6.94 -8.53
N GLU A 172 -5.67 -7.65 -7.58
CA GLU A 172 -6.92 -7.21 -6.96
C GLU A 172 -6.74 -5.97 -6.08
N LYS A 173 -5.57 -5.77 -5.47
CA LYS A 173 -5.23 -4.52 -4.78
C LYS A 173 -5.11 -3.33 -5.73
N ILE A 174 -4.65 -3.53 -6.98
CA ILE A 174 -4.72 -2.48 -8.01
C ILE A 174 -6.19 -2.10 -8.25
N HIS A 175 -7.07 -3.08 -8.42
CA HIS A 175 -8.51 -2.82 -8.60
C HIS A 175 -9.18 -2.17 -7.38
N LEU A 176 -8.77 -2.47 -6.15
CA LEU A 176 -9.22 -1.75 -4.94
C LEU A 176 -8.85 -0.26 -5.01
N VAL A 177 -7.61 0.07 -5.39
CA VAL A 177 -7.17 1.47 -5.54
C VAL A 177 -7.92 2.16 -6.68
N GLU A 178 -8.06 1.52 -7.85
CA GLU A 178 -8.85 2.02 -8.97
C GLU A 178 -10.30 2.31 -8.56
N PHE A 179 -10.97 1.38 -7.90
CA PHE A 179 -12.35 1.53 -7.44
C PHE A 179 -12.52 2.68 -6.43
N CYS A 180 -11.57 2.85 -5.50
CA CYS A 180 -11.53 4.03 -4.63
C CYS A 180 -11.35 5.33 -5.43
N THR A 181 -10.58 5.30 -6.52
CA THR A 181 -10.37 6.44 -7.43
C THR A 181 -11.67 6.82 -8.11
N ASP A 182 -12.40 5.83 -8.64
CA ASP A 182 -13.66 6.02 -9.35
C ASP A 182 -14.75 6.59 -8.43
N ILE A 183 -14.74 6.25 -7.14
CA ILE A 183 -15.63 6.86 -6.14
C ILE A 183 -15.25 8.32 -5.87
N GLU A 184 -13.97 8.67 -5.72
CA GLU A 184 -13.55 10.08 -5.56
C GLU A 184 -13.92 10.90 -6.80
N ASN A 185 -13.65 10.38 -8.01
CA ASN A 185 -14.07 10.97 -9.28
C ASN A 185 -15.59 11.12 -9.41
N TYR A 186 -16.37 10.10 -9.02
CA TYR A 186 -17.84 10.16 -9.01
C TYR A 186 -18.35 11.27 -8.09
N ASN A 187 -17.78 11.38 -6.88
CA ASN A 187 -18.17 12.38 -5.90
C ASN A 187 -17.87 13.80 -6.39
N ILE A 188 -16.69 14.01 -7.00
CA ILE A 188 -16.30 15.28 -7.63
C ILE A 188 -17.26 15.64 -8.78
N TYR A 189 -17.49 14.71 -9.71
CA TYR A 189 -18.31 14.94 -10.91
C TYR A 189 -19.76 15.28 -10.56
N ASN A 190 -20.36 14.52 -9.63
CA ASN A 190 -21.76 14.72 -9.22
C ASN A 190 -21.92 15.82 -8.16
N GLN A 191 -20.83 16.46 -7.73
CA GLN A 191 -20.81 17.44 -6.63
C GLN A 191 -21.54 16.91 -5.38
N THR A 192 -21.30 15.63 -5.04
CA THR A 192 -21.96 15.01 -3.88
C THR A 192 -21.62 15.82 -2.62
N PRO A 193 -22.61 16.28 -1.84
CA PRO A 193 -22.34 17.02 -0.62
C PRO A 193 -21.54 16.18 0.39
N GLN A 194 -21.02 16.86 1.41
CA GLN A 194 -20.15 16.25 2.41
C GLN A 194 -20.83 15.01 3.04
N HIS A 195 -20.14 13.88 2.99
CA HIS A 195 -20.65 12.62 3.51
C HIS A 195 -20.56 12.61 5.05
N TYR A 196 -21.58 12.03 5.69
CA TYR A 196 -21.77 12.01 7.13
C TYR A 196 -21.03 10.83 7.80
N GLY A 197 -19.77 10.60 7.42
CA GLY A 197 -18.97 9.47 7.90
C GLY A 197 -17.58 9.43 7.27
N GLN A 198 -16.93 8.28 7.38
CA GLN A 198 -15.76 7.92 6.58
C GLN A 198 -16.14 6.73 5.70
N TYR A 199 -15.57 6.63 4.50
CA TYR A 199 -15.70 5.41 3.71
C TYR A 199 -14.84 4.31 4.32
N VAL A 200 -15.47 3.16 4.57
CA VAL A 200 -14.82 1.90 4.95
C VAL A 200 -15.12 0.92 3.81
N PRO A 201 -14.13 0.60 2.95
CA PRO A 201 -14.30 -0.45 1.96
C PRO A 201 -14.45 -1.81 2.64
N LEU A 202 -15.44 -2.58 2.21
CA LEU A 202 -15.61 -3.99 2.55
C LEU A 202 -15.12 -4.82 1.36
N VAL A 203 -14.05 -5.58 1.57
CA VAL A 203 -13.65 -6.67 0.66
C VAL A 203 -14.21 -7.96 1.24
N HIS A 204 -14.93 -8.72 0.43
CA HIS A 204 -15.58 -9.96 0.86
C HIS A 204 -15.77 -10.96 -0.28
N VAL A 205 -15.76 -12.25 0.05
CA VAL A 205 -16.18 -13.32 -0.86
C VAL A 205 -17.68 -13.56 -0.68
N LEU A 206 -18.46 -13.56 -1.77
CA LEU A 206 -19.89 -13.84 -1.71
C LEU A 206 -20.12 -15.29 -1.28
N ASN A 207 -20.78 -15.49 -0.13
CA ASN A 207 -21.02 -16.80 0.47
C ASN A 207 -22.41 -16.84 1.14
N TYR A 208 -22.80 -17.97 1.72
CA TYR A 208 -24.13 -18.11 2.34
C TYR A 208 -24.29 -17.36 3.67
N ASP A 209 -23.20 -16.87 4.28
CA ASP A 209 -23.23 -16.11 5.53
C ASP A 209 -23.45 -14.60 5.30
N ASN A 210 -22.95 -14.08 4.18
CA ASN A 210 -23.15 -12.69 3.75
C ASN A 210 -24.24 -12.50 2.68
N TYR A 211 -24.57 -13.52 1.88
CA TYR A 211 -25.64 -13.47 0.87
C TYR A 211 -26.55 -14.70 0.94
N HIS A 212 -27.79 -14.49 1.40
CA HIS A 212 -28.80 -15.54 1.48
C HIS A 212 -30.15 -15.12 0.85
N GLY A 213 -30.54 -15.83 -0.21
CA GLY A 213 -31.81 -15.65 -0.93
C GLY A 213 -31.87 -14.36 -1.75
N ASP A 214 -32.18 -13.24 -1.09
CA ASP A 214 -32.34 -11.91 -1.70
C ASP A 214 -31.78 -10.79 -0.78
N ILE A 215 -30.99 -11.17 0.24
CA ILE A 215 -30.45 -10.27 1.25
C ILE A 215 -28.93 -10.36 1.23
N LEU A 216 -28.26 -9.22 1.06
CA LEU A 216 -26.84 -9.03 1.34
C LEU A 216 -26.68 -8.48 2.77
N ARG A 217 -25.66 -8.94 3.49
CA ARG A 217 -25.26 -8.45 4.81
C ARG A 217 -23.95 -7.66 4.70
N ILE A 218 -23.92 -6.46 5.26
CA ILE A 218 -22.73 -5.62 5.43
C ILE A 218 -22.42 -5.56 6.95
N PRO A 219 -21.17 -5.84 7.39
CA PRO A 219 -20.78 -5.78 8.81
C PRO A 219 -20.95 -4.39 9.43
N GLU A 220 -21.16 -4.32 10.75
CA GLU A 220 -21.29 -3.05 11.50
C GLU A 220 -20.14 -2.07 11.25
N ASP A 221 -18.89 -2.56 11.21
CA ASP A 221 -17.69 -1.75 10.97
C ASP A 221 -17.72 -0.99 9.63
N CYS A 222 -18.50 -1.48 8.65
CA CYS A 222 -18.66 -0.89 7.33
C CYS A 222 -19.94 -0.03 7.21
N VAL A 223 -20.70 0.15 8.30
CA VAL A 223 -21.94 0.94 8.34
C VAL A 223 -21.67 2.34 8.91
N PRO A 224 -21.88 3.43 8.14
CA PRO A 224 -21.75 4.79 8.64
C PRO A 224 -22.66 5.07 9.85
N HIS A 225 -22.06 5.60 10.92
CA HIS A 225 -22.68 5.85 12.23
C HIS A 225 -23.88 6.82 12.26
N LEU A 226 -24.19 7.49 11.14
CA LEU A 226 -25.34 8.40 10.97
C LEU A 226 -26.42 7.86 10.02
N MET A 227 -26.51 6.55 9.86
CA MET A 227 -27.59 5.90 9.11
C MET A 227 -28.80 5.58 9.99
N TYR A 228 -30.01 5.77 9.45
CA TYR A 228 -31.24 5.41 10.14
C TYR A 228 -31.36 3.88 10.27
N GLN A 229 -32.02 3.39 11.32
CA GLN A 229 -32.21 1.95 11.56
C GLN A 229 -32.84 1.20 10.36
N ASN A 230 -33.67 1.88 9.57
CA ASN A 230 -34.26 1.36 8.34
C ASN A 230 -34.29 2.49 7.31
N GLY A 231 -34.16 2.16 6.04
CA GLY A 231 -34.25 3.14 4.96
C GLY A 231 -34.26 2.53 3.57
N SER A 232 -33.93 3.35 2.58
CA SER A 232 -33.64 2.91 1.22
C SER A 232 -32.31 3.48 0.77
N LEU A 233 -31.56 2.69 0.00
CA LEU A 233 -30.29 3.08 -0.59
C LEU A 233 -30.30 2.80 -2.10
N ARG A 234 -29.48 3.56 -2.83
CA ARG A 234 -29.16 3.26 -4.23
C ARG A 234 -28.02 2.24 -4.25
N VAL A 235 -28.20 1.10 -4.89
CA VAL A 235 -27.08 0.20 -5.22
C VAL A 235 -26.56 0.63 -6.59
N LEU A 236 -25.27 0.96 -6.68
CA LEU A 236 -24.57 1.40 -7.90
C LEU A 236 -23.30 0.59 -8.13
N ASN A 237 -23.02 0.23 -9.39
CA ASN A 237 -21.70 -0.21 -9.83
C ASN A 237 -21.18 0.78 -10.88
N ILE A 238 -19.94 1.22 -10.69
CA ILE A 238 -19.33 2.36 -11.40
C ILE A 238 -18.36 1.95 -12.52
N TYR A 239 -17.96 0.67 -12.58
CA TYR A 239 -17.14 0.15 -13.69
C TYR A 239 -17.94 0.16 -15.01
N PRO A 240 -17.27 0.33 -16.17
CA PRO A 240 -17.86 0.92 -17.37
C PRO A 240 -19.09 0.17 -17.90
N GLY A 241 -20.22 0.87 -17.97
CA GLY A 241 -21.49 0.39 -18.49
C GLY A 241 -22.65 1.30 -18.07
N HIS A 242 -23.89 0.86 -18.30
CA HIS A 242 -25.03 1.52 -17.67
C HIS A 242 -25.00 1.22 -16.16
N PRO A 243 -24.98 2.24 -15.28
CA PRO A 243 -25.02 1.99 -13.84
C PRO A 243 -26.30 1.26 -13.49
N THR A 244 -26.18 0.12 -12.81
CA THR A 244 -27.34 -0.49 -12.16
C THR A 244 -27.83 0.54 -11.15
N ASN A 245 -29.05 1.07 -11.33
CA ASN A 245 -29.63 2.04 -10.39
C ASN A 245 -30.82 1.35 -9.70
N LEU A 246 -30.49 0.52 -8.71
CA LEU A 246 -31.47 -0.27 -7.97
C LEU A 246 -31.73 0.40 -6.61
N ASN A 247 -33.00 0.74 -6.36
CA ASN A 247 -33.44 1.20 -5.04
C ASN A 247 -33.78 0.00 -4.15
N SER A 248 -32.88 -0.28 -3.20
CA SER A 248 -33.00 -1.37 -2.25
C SER A 248 -33.36 -0.85 -0.87
N SER A 249 -34.30 -1.52 -0.20
CA SER A 249 -34.61 -1.26 1.21
C SER A 249 -33.54 -1.91 2.09
N TYR A 250 -33.09 -1.20 3.12
CA TYR A 250 -32.13 -1.71 4.09
C TYR A 250 -32.67 -1.64 5.52
N ARG A 251 -32.15 -2.52 6.38
CA ARG A 251 -32.39 -2.54 7.82
C ARG A 251 -31.10 -2.84 8.56
N ILE A 252 -30.76 -2.02 9.53
CA ILE A 252 -29.66 -2.24 10.48
C ILE A 252 -30.16 -3.17 11.61
N SER A 253 -29.32 -4.07 12.07
CA SER A 253 -29.56 -4.95 13.21
C SER A 253 -29.37 -4.21 14.53
N GLN A 254 -30.35 -4.24 15.43
CA GLN A 254 -30.20 -3.69 16.80
C GLN A 254 -29.33 -4.57 17.71
N ARG A 255 -29.03 -5.82 17.31
CA ARG A 255 -28.28 -6.78 18.12
C ARG A 255 -26.81 -6.87 17.72
N SER A 256 -26.51 -6.63 16.45
CA SER A 256 -25.20 -6.91 15.84
C SER A 256 -24.70 -5.80 14.92
N GLY A 257 -25.40 -4.68 14.82
CA GLY A 257 -25.07 -3.52 13.97
C GLY A 257 -25.05 -3.75 12.46
N ASP A 258 -25.04 -5.00 12.00
CA ASP A 258 -25.01 -5.36 10.58
C ASP A 258 -26.16 -4.71 9.81
N MET A 259 -25.89 -4.26 8.59
CA MET A 259 -26.92 -3.85 7.65
C MET A 259 -27.34 -4.99 6.74
N LEU A 260 -28.64 -5.24 6.67
CA LEU A 260 -29.29 -6.17 5.75
C LEU A 260 -29.91 -5.40 4.58
N ILE A 261 -29.47 -5.68 3.36
CA ILE A 261 -29.88 -5.01 2.12
C ILE A 261 -30.71 -5.99 1.29
N SER A 262 -31.99 -5.69 1.12
CA SER A 262 -32.94 -6.52 0.34
C SER A 262 -32.85 -6.27 -1.17
N LYS A 263 -33.50 -7.13 -1.98
CA LYS A 263 -33.52 -7.07 -3.46
C LYS A 263 -32.15 -7.33 -4.10
N TRP A 264 -31.20 -7.91 -3.36
CA TRP A 264 -29.84 -8.13 -3.84
C TRP A 264 -29.75 -9.09 -5.02
N LYS A 265 -30.67 -10.06 -5.12
CA LYS A 265 -30.70 -11.02 -6.22
C LYS A 265 -30.85 -10.32 -7.58
N LYS A 266 -31.53 -9.16 -7.63
CA LYS A 266 -31.62 -8.36 -8.86
C LYS A 266 -30.26 -7.81 -9.31
N CYS A 267 -29.37 -7.44 -8.39
CA CYS A 267 -28.01 -7.05 -8.72
C CYS A 267 -27.27 -8.21 -9.41
N MET A 268 -27.35 -9.40 -8.80
CA MET A 268 -26.73 -10.64 -9.29
C MET A 268 -27.27 -11.07 -10.66
N ASP A 269 -28.59 -11.05 -10.85
CA ASP A 269 -29.26 -11.54 -12.07
C ASP A 269 -29.13 -10.57 -13.26
N ILE A 270 -29.17 -9.25 -13.04
CA ILE A 270 -29.22 -8.25 -14.13
C ILE A 270 -27.84 -8.04 -14.77
N ARG A 271 -26.77 -7.97 -13.98
CA ARG A 271 -25.45 -7.61 -14.49
C ARG A 271 -24.71 -8.87 -14.96
N LYS A 272 -24.04 -8.76 -16.11
CA LYS A 272 -23.05 -9.73 -16.57
C LYS A 272 -21.74 -8.99 -16.79
N GLU A 273 -20.73 -9.36 -16.02
CA GLU A 273 -19.43 -8.70 -15.98
C GLU A 273 -18.36 -9.60 -16.62
N VAL A 274 -17.31 -8.97 -17.14
CA VAL A 274 -16.17 -9.65 -17.76
C VAL A 274 -15.22 -10.09 -16.64
N LEU A 275 -15.62 -11.16 -15.93
CA LEU A 275 -14.91 -11.67 -14.76
C LEU A 275 -13.92 -12.76 -15.20
N GLY A 276 -12.62 -12.49 -15.03
CA GLY A 276 -11.50 -13.44 -15.17
C GLY A 276 -11.31 -14.03 -16.58
N SER A 277 -12.10 -13.59 -17.55
CA SER A 277 -12.22 -14.26 -18.86
C SER A 277 -12.86 -13.33 -19.89
N LYS A 278 -12.75 -13.67 -21.18
CA LYS A 278 -13.42 -12.93 -22.28
C LYS A 278 -14.95 -13.13 -22.32
N ARG A 279 -15.58 -13.73 -21.30
CA ARG A 279 -17.02 -14.04 -21.28
C ARG A 279 -17.72 -13.26 -20.17
N MET A 280 -18.74 -12.51 -20.54
CA MET A 280 -19.64 -11.85 -19.59
C MET A 280 -20.46 -12.90 -18.82
N ARG A 281 -20.32 -12.94 -17.49
CA ARG A 281 -21.10 -13.82 -16.60
C ARG A 281 -21.74 -13.03 -15.46
N SER A 282 -22.84 -13.53 -14.93
CA SER A 282 -23.44 -13.00 -13.71
C SER A 282 -22.56 -13.30 -12.49
N ALA A 283 -22.74 -12.48 -11.48
CA ALA A 283 -22.21 -12.68 -10.14
C ALA A 283 -22.74 -13.99 -9.53
N ARG A 284 -21.94 -14.64 -8.69
CA ARG A 284 -22.29 -15.87 -7.97
C ARG A 284 -21.60 -15.95 -6.61
N ILE A 285 -22.00 -16.95 -5.83
CA ILE A 285 -21.24 -17.43 -4.67
C ILE A 285 -19.80 -17.79 -5.13
N GLU A 286 -18.82 -17.58 -4.26
CA GLU A 286 -17.36 -17.64 -4.49
C GLU A 286 -16.75 -16.45 -5.26
N ASP A 287 -17.55 -15.53 -5.82
CA ASP A 287 -16.98 -14.32 -6.41
C ASP A 287 -16.52 -13.34 -5.33
N MET A 288 -15.33 -12.76 -5.51
CA MET A 288 -14.79 -11.73 -4.63
C MET A 288 -15.32 -10.34 -5.01
N MET A 289 -15.64 -9.52 -4.01
CA MET A 289 -16.43 -8.31 -4.18
C MET A 289 -15.89 -7.20 -3.28
N ILE A 290 -15.88 -5.97 -3.81
CA ILE A 290 -15.61 -4.75 -3.04
C ILE A 290 -16.90 -3.95 -2.94
N SER A 291 -17.23 -3.49 -1.74
CA SER A 291 -18.44 -2.75 -1.40
C SER A 291 -18.09 -1.52 -0.56
N ILE A 292 -18.56 -0.33 -0.93
CA ILE A 292 -18.34 0.93 -0.19
C ILE A 292 -19.68 1.63 0.05
N LEU A 293 -20.00 1.89 1.32
CA LEU A 293 -21.27 2.50 1.72
C LEU A 293 -21.12 4.02 1.96
N HIS A 294 -21.82 4.80 1.15
CA HIS A 294 -21.98 6.25 1.29
C HIS A 294 -23.24 6.58 2.09
N ASN A 295 -23.12 7.57 2.96
CA ASN A 295 -24.26 8.25 3.58
C ASN A 295 -24.01 9.75 3.60
N GLY A 296 -24.92 10.54 3.03
CA GLY A 296 -24.80 12.00 2.92
C GLY A 296 -26.12 12.63 2.48
N GLU A 297 -26.11 13.93 2.16
CA GLU A 297 -27.32 14.67 1.74
C GLU A 297 -27.95 14.13 0.45
N SER A 298 -27.15 13.48 -0.40
CA SER A 298 -27.61 12.77 -1.61
C SER A 298 -28.29 11.42 -1.30
N GLY A 299 -28.59 11.15 -0.02
CA GLY A 299 -29.10 9.87 0.47
C GLY A 299 -28.01 8.79 0.52
N SER A 300 -28.40 7.58 0.92
CA SER A 300 -27.47 6.46 1.07
C SER A 300 -27.21 5.76 -0.27
N ILE A 301 -25.96 5.39 -0.53
CA ILE A 301 -25.53 4.71 -1.76
C ILE A 301 -24.58 3.56 -1.39
N LEU A 302 -24.85 2.34 -1.87
CA LEU A 302 -23.87 1.26 -1.88
C LEU A 302 -23.18 1.23 -3.25
N PHE A 303 -21.92 1.63 -3.29
CA PHE A 303 -21.05 1.39 -4.44
C PHE A 303 -20.52 -0.04 -4.38
N TYR A 304 -20.45 -0.73 -5.51
CA TYR A 304 -19.81 -2.06 -5.59
C TYR A 304 -19.07 -2.33 -6.89
N VAL A 305 -18.13 -3.29 -6.83
CA VAL A 305 -17.48 -3.97 -7.95
C VAL A 305 -17.29 -5.44 -7.61
N ILE A 306 -17.30 -6.32 -8.62
CA ILE A 306 -16.91 -7.72 -8.50
C ILE A 306 -15.53 -7.86 -9.16
N LEU A 307 -14.59 -8.49 -8.45
CA LEU A 307 -13.23 -8.67 -8.92
C LEU A 307 -13.14 -9.80 -9.96
N PRO A 308 -12.20 -9.72 -10.93
CA PRO A 308 -12.19 -10.57 -12.12
C PRO A 308 -11.86 -12.06 -11.85
#